data_AF-A0A812JDF0-F1
#
_entry.id   AF-A0A812JDF0-F1
#
_cell.length_a   1.000
_cell.length_b   1.000
_cell.length_c   1.000
_cell.angle_alpha   90.00
_cell.angle_beta   90.00
_cell.angle_gamma   90.00
#
_symmetry.space_group_name_H-M   'P 1'
#
loop_
_entity.id
_entity.type
_entity.pdbx_description
1 polymer ?
#
loop_
_entity_poly.entity_id
_entity_poly.type
_entity_poly.pdbx_seq_one_letter_code
_entity_poly.pdbx_strand_id
1 'polypeptide(L)'
;MSVKYVVGLQKCLQQSGLLTDDQVQCASDIDMRAKSLFEPKYGGRYETFQERPLRDVILMYAAHDSRYMLDLYNFYISKLPTEWQPRVFAGSAERASWFKQEYKRPGTDAPDF
;
A
#
# COMPACT_ATOMS: atom_id res chain seq x y z
N MET A 1 -4.74 -5.73 30.06
CA MET A 1 -4.06 -6.55 29.04
C MET A 1 -4.05 -5.76 27.73
N SER A 2 -2.90 -5.60 27.07
CA SER A 2 -2.83 -4.97 25.75
C SER A 2 -3.28 -5.96 24.67
N VAL A 3 -4.30 -5.61 23.89
CA VAL A 3 -4.74 -6.41 22.74
C VAL A 3 -3.67 -6.28 21.64
N LYS A 4 -3.25 -7.40 21.06
CA LYS A 4 -2.37 -7.41 19.88
C LYS A 4 -3.23 -7.41 18.63
N TYR A 5 -2.98 -6.47 17.72
CA TYR A 5 -3.70 -6.34 16.46
C TYR A 5 -2.73 -5.93 15.35
N VAL A 6 -3.09 -6.24 14.10
CA VAL A 6 -2.34 -5.79 12.92
C VAL A 6 -2.67 -4.32 12.66
N VAL A 7 -1.64 -3.51 12.48
CA VAL A 7 -1.78 -2.10 12.13
C VAL A 7 -1.70 -1.91 10.62
N GLY A 8 -2.41 -0.90 10.10
CA GLY A 8 -2.34 -0.53 8.68
C GLY A 8 -1.06 0.22 8.32
N LEU A 9 -0.78 0.33 7.01
CA LEU A 9 0.45 0.93 6.46
C LEU A 9 0.75 2.33 7.02
N GLN A 10 -0.25 3.21 7.09
CA GLN A 10 -0.07 4.57 7.64
C GLN A 10 0.46 4.55 9.08
N LYS A 11 -0.06 3.65 9.93
CA LYS A 11 0.42 3.49 11.31
C LYS A 11 1.84 2.91 11.33
N CYS A 12 2.15 1.97 10.43
CA CYS A 12 3.52 1.47 10.28
C CYS A 12 4.51 2.59 9.95
N LEU A 13 4.15 3.48 9.03
CA LEU A 13 4.95 4.65 8.67
C LEU A 13 5.18 5.57 9.87
N GLN A 14 4.10 5.93 10.58
CA GLN A 14 4.16 6.76 11.78
C GLN A 14 5.05 6.18 12.88
N GLN A 15 4.98 4.87 13.10
CA GLN A 15 5.72 4.19 14.18
C GLN A 15 7.17 3.87 13.81
N SER A 16 7.52 3.89 12.52
CA SER A 16 8.87 3.53 12.06
C SER A 16 9.90 4.62 12.33
N GLY A 17 9.47 5.89 12.49
CA GLY A 17 10.37 7.03 12.60
C GLY A 17 11.18 7.32 11.31
N LEU A 18 10.82 6.70 10.19
CA LEU A 18 11.46 6.90 8.88
C LEU A 18 11.08 8.24 8.23
N LEU A 19 9.97 8.83 8.68
CA LEU A 19 9.41 10.06 8.14
C LEU A 19 9.47 11.17 9.19
N THR A 20 9.67 12.40 8.70
CA THR A 20 9.44 13.62 9.48
C THR A 20 7.95 13.82 9.74
N ASP A 21 7.61 14.62 10.76
CA ASP A 21 6.22 14.92 11.11
C ASP A 21 5.44 15.52 9.92
N ASP A 22 6.08 16.39 9.14
CA ASP A 22 5.49 16.99 7.93
C ASP A 22 5.17 15.94 6.86
N GLN A 23 6.05 14.95 6.68
CA GLN A 23 5.82 13.85 5.75
C GLN A 23 4.70 12.92 6.21
N VAL A 24 4.59 12.69 7.53
CA VAL A 24 3.47 11.94 8.11
C VAL A 24 2.15 12.68 7.92
N GLN A 25 2.13 14.00 8.12
CA GLN A 25 0.93 14.81 7.90
C GLN A 25 0.51 14.78 6.42
N CYS A 26 1.47 14.98 5.51
CA CYS A 26 1.25 14.89 4.07
C CYS A 26 0.66 13.52 3.66
N ALA A 27 1.22 12.42 4.20
CA ALA A 27 0.70 11.07 4.00
C ALA A 27 -0.76 10.92 4.44
N SER A 28 -1.09 11.47 5.61
CA SER A 28 -2.45 11.46 6.16
C SER A 28 -3.43 12.26 5.30
N ASP A 29 -2.99 13.39 4.76
CA ASP A 29 -3.82 14.24 3.90
C ASP A 29 -4.12 13.57 2.55
N ILE A 30 -3.11 12.91 1.96
CA ILE A 30 -3.28 12.12 0.73
C ILE A 30 -4.28 10.98 0.96
N ASP A 31 -4.09 10.21 2.04
CA ASP A 31 -4.95 9.09 2.39
C ASP A 31 -6.41 9.53 2.63
N MET A 32 -6.62 10.62 3.38
CA MET A 32 -7.97 11.14 3.64
C MET A 32 -8.67 11.59 2.35
N ARG A 33 -7.97 12.33 1.48
CA ARG A 33 -8.53 12.81 0.20
C ARG A 33 -8.88 11.63 -0.70
N ALA A 34 -8.01 10.64 -0.81
CA ALA A 34 -8.28 9.46 -1.62
C ALA A 34 -9.45 8.64 -1.07
N LYS A 35 -9.50 8.41 0.24
CA LYS A 35 -10.59 7.68 0.91
C LYS A 35 -11.95 8.32 0.70
N SER A 36 -12.03 9.65 0.64
CA SER A 36 -13.29 10.34 0.29
C SER A 36 -13.79 10.03 -1.13
N LEU A 37 -12.90 9.60 -2.02
CA LEU A 37 -13.24 9.23 -3.40
C LEU A 37 -13.59 7.75 -3.56
N PHE A 38 -12.89 6.84 -2.87
CA PHE A 38 -13.07 5.40 -3.09
C PHE A 38 -13.77 4.64 -1.97
N GLU A 39 -13.77 5.13 -0.73
CA GLU A 39 -14.24 4.36 0.43
C GLU A 39 -15.69 4.74 0.79
N PRO A 40 -16.66 3.80 0.73
CA PRO A 40 -18.08 4.12 0.89
C PRO A 40 -18.45 4.81 2.21
N LYS A 41 -17.77 4.49 3.31
CA LYS A 41 -18.01 5.15 4.62
C LYS A 41 -17.70 6.65 4.60
N TYR A 42 -16.95 7.14 3.62
CA TYR A 42 -16.64 8.56 3.45
C TYR A 42 -17.33 9.16 2.21
N GLY A 43 -18.33 8.47 1.66
CA GLY A 43 -19.07 8.92 0.47
C GLY A 43 -18.42 8.53 -0.86
N GLY A 44 -17.34 7.76 -0.83
CA GLY A 44 -16.64 7.28 -2.03
C GLY A 44 -17.27 6.04 -2.66
N ARG A 45 -16.68 5.60 -3.78
CA ARG A 45 -17.10 4.38 -4.49
C ARG A 45 -15.88 3.66 -5.07
N TYR A 46 -15.82 2.34 -4.97
CA TYR A 46 -14.65 1.58 -5.42
C TYR A 46 -14.47 1.65 -6.96
N GLU A 47 -15.54 1.93 -7.69
CA GLU A 47 -15.56 2.12 -9.15
C GLU A 47 -14.67 3.29 -9.60
N THR A 48 -14.31 4.22 -8.71
CA THR A 48 -13.33 5.27 -9.03
C THR A 48 -11.98 4.70 -9.52
N PHE A 49 -11.59 3.49 -9.11
CA PHE A 49 -10.39 2.82 -9.65
C PHE A 49 -10.57 2.30 -11.08
N GLN A 50 -11.80 2.20 -11.57
CA GLN A 50 -12.13 1.77 -12.94
C GLN A 50 -12.25 2.97 -13.90
N GLU A 51 -12.43 4.19 -13.39
CA GLU A 51 -12.51 5.41 -14.19
C GLU A 51 -11.21 5.67 -14.95
N ARG A 52 -11.33 6.14 -16.20
CA ARG A 52 -10.21 6.57 -17.04
C ARG A 52 -10.50 7.96 -17.63
N PRO A 53 -9.52 8.89 -17.62
CA PRO A 53 -8.23 8.80 -16.94
C PRO A 53 -8.40 8.66 -15.41
N LEU A 54 -7.41 8.06 -14.74
CA LEU A 54 -7.42 7.99 -13.28
C LEU A 54 -7.32 9.40 -12.71
N ARG A 55 -8.13 9.70 -11.69
CA ARG A 55 -8.06 10.99 -10.99
C ARG A 55 -6.70 11.16 -10.34
N ASP A 56 -6.12 12.36 -10.42
CA ASP A 56 -4.80 12.67 -9.86
C ASP A 56 -4.66 12.30 -8.38
N VAL A 57 -5.72 12.49 -7.59
CA VAL A 57 -5.74 12.10 -6.18
C VAL A 57 -5.53 10.60 -5.99
N ILE A 58 -6.11 9.77 -6.85
CA ILE A 58 -5.96 8.31 -6.82
C ILE A 58 -4.56 7.90 -7.30
N LEU A 59 -4.01 8.60 -8.31
CA LEU A 59 -2.62 8.39 -8.75
C LEU A 59 -1.62 8.71 -7.64
N MET A 60 -1.78 9.86 -6.98
CA MET A 60 -0.94 10.27 -5.84
C MET A 60 -1.05 9.28 -4.69
N TYR A 61 -2.26 8.82 -4.38
CA TYR A 61 -2.49 7.80 -3.35
C TYR A 61 -1.78 6.48 -3.67
N ALA A 62 -1.92 5.96 -4.89
CA ALA A 62 -1.26 4.72 -5.31
C ALA A 62 0.27 4.84 -5.30
N ALA A 63 0.81 5.98 -5.73
CA ALA A 63 2.24 6.26 -5.64
C ALA A 63 2.71 6.34 -4.18
N HIS A 64 1.93 6.97 -3.31
CA HIS A 64 2.24 7.08 -1.90
C HIS A 64 2.29 5.71 -1.19
N ASP A 65 1.34 4.82 -1.47
CA ASP A 65 1.29 3.47 -0.86
C ASP A 65 2.51 2.60 -1.20
N SER A 66 3.18 2.86 -2.33
CA SER A 66 4.37 2.11 -2.75
C SER A 66 5.70 2.81 -2.40
N ARG A 67 5.69 4.14 -2.27
CA ARG A 67 6.90 4.97 -2.13
C ARG A 67 7.87 4.52 -1.04
N TYR A 68 7.34 4.10 0.12
CA TYR A 68 8.14 3.80 1.31
C TYR A 68 8.25 2.31 1.64
N MET A 69 7.78 1.42 0.75
CA MET A 69 7.71 -0.01 1.02
C MET A 69 9.08 -0.65 1.24
N LEU A 70 10.11 -0.22 0.50
CA LEU A 70 11.47 -0.74 0.66
C LEU A 70 12.12 -0.29 1.98
N ASP A 71 11.92 0.97 2.36
CA ASP A 71 12.45 1.48 3.63
C ASP A 71 11.76 0.81 4.82
N LEU A 72 10.44 0.64 4.75
CA LEU A 72 9.70 -0.13 5.76
C LEU A 72 10.15 -1.58 5.82
N TYR A 73 10.39 -2.22 4.68
CA TYR A 73 10.91 -3.58 4.64
C TYR A 73 12.25 -3.68 5.39
N ASN A 74 13.20 -2.79 5.07
CA ASN A 74 14.51 -2.75 5.71
C ASN A 74 14.40 -2.47 7.22
N PHE A 75 13.51 -1.55 7.61
CA PHE A 75 13.25 -1.26 9.01
C PHE A 75 12.70 -2.49 9.74
N TYR A 76 11.63 -3.10 9.25
CA TYR A 76 10.98 -4.22 9.95
C TYR A 76 11.80 -5.50 9.94
N ILE A 77 12.54 -5.80 8.85
CA ILE A 77 13.40 -6.99 8.83
C ILE A 77 14.53 -6.88 9.85
N SER A 78 15.07 -5.67 10.07
CA SER A 78 16.09 -5.42 11.10
C SER A 78 15.58 -5.58 12.54
N LYS A 79 14.27 -5.38 12.75
CA LYS A 79 13.60 -5.51 14.06
C LYS A 79 13.02 -6.91 14.28
N LEU A 80 12.93 -7.72 13.24
CA LEU A 80 12.34 -9.04 13.30
C LEU A 80 13.32 -10.03 13.94
N PRO A 81 12.92 -10.74 15.03
CA PRO A 81 13.77 -11.76 15.62
C PRO A 81 14.13 -12.84 14.59
N THR A 82 15.36 -13.35 14.66
CA THR A 82 15.93 -14.26 13.65
C THR A 82 15.07 -15.51 13.45
N GLU A 83 14.42 -16.02 14.49
CA GLU A 83 13.53 -17.17 14.42
C GLU A 83 12.24 -16.92 13.61
N TRP A 84 11.82 -15.66 13.46
CA TRP A 84 10.64 -15.29 12.68
C TRP A 84 10.94 -15.03 11.21
N GLN A 85 12.19 -14.71 10.85
CA GLN A 85 12.56 -14.40 9.46
C GLN A 85 12.21 -15.54 8.49
N PRO A 86 12.54 -16.83 8.76
CA PRO A 86 12.17 -17.92 7.86
C PRO A 86 10.67 -18.05 7.66
N ARG A 87 9.87 -17.81 8.72
CA ARG A 87 8.40 -17.89 8.66
C ARG A 87 7.81 -16.76 7.81
N VAL A 88 8.32 -15.55 7.98
CA VAL A 88 7.91 -14.38 7.18
C VAL A 88 8.27 -14.58 5.72
N PHE A 89 9.47 -15.08 5.41
CA PHE A 89 9.87 -15.36 4.03
C PHE A 89 9.06 -16.48 3.40
N ALA A 90 8.81 -17.59 4.10
CA ALA A 90 7.97 -18.68 3.60
C ALA A 90 6.56 -18.20 3.26
N GLY A 91 5.88 -17.51 4.18
CA GLY A 91 4.54 -16.98 3.93
C GLY A 91 4.50 -15.88 2.86
N SER A 92 5.58 -15.11 2.72
CA SER A 92 5.67 -14.10 1.66
C SER A 92 5.90 -14.73 0.28
N ALA A 93 6.72 -15.78 0.19
CA ALA A 93 6.94 -16.55 -1.03
C ALA A 93 5.66 -17.27 -1.48
N GLU A 94 4.89 -17.82 -0.53
CA GLU A 94 3.57 -18.40 -0.80
C GLU A 94 2.62 -17.35 -1.39
N ARG A 95 2.48 -16.17 -0.77
CA ARG A 95 1.64 -15.09 -1.31
C ARG A 95 2.11 -14.62 -2.69
N ALA A 96 3.41 -14.48 -2.90
CA ALA A 96 3.96 -14.12 -4.21
C ALA A 96 3.61 -15.17 -5.28
N SER A 97 3.49 -16.44 -4.89
CA SER A 97 3.11 -17.50 -5.81
C SER A 97 1.69 -17.37 -6.37
N TRP A 98 0.77 -16.72 -5.64
CA TRP A 98 -0.60 -16.48 -6.11
C TRP A 98 -0.68 -15.59 -7.35
N PHE A 99 0.34 -14.74 -7.52
CA PHE A 99 0.42 -13.79 -8.62
C PHE A 99 1.45 -14.19 -9.69
N LYS A 100 1.80 -15.48 -9.78
CA LYS A 100 2.57 -16.06 -10.90
C LYS A 100 1.73 -16.14 -12.18
N GLN A 101 1.02 -15.08 -12.53
CA GLN A 101 0.45 -14.93 -13.85
C GLN A 101 1.52 -14.33 -14.75
N GLU A 102 1.75 -14.97 -15.90
CA GLU A 102 2.54 -14.37 -16.96
C GLU A 102 1.88 -13.04 -17.35
N TYR A 103 2.62 -11.94 -17.21
CA TYR A 103 2.11 -10.63 -17.62
C TYR A 103 1.82 -10.66 -19.12
N LYS A 104 0.54 -10.72 -19.48
CA LYS A 104 0.10 -10.58 -20.86
C LYS A 104 0.12 -9.11 -21.20
N ARG A 105 1.13 -8.69 -21.97
CA ARG A 105 1.16 -7.35 -22.56
C ARG A 105 -0.16 -7.15 -23.34
N PRO A 106 -0.93 -6.09 -23.06
CA PRO A 106 -2.12 -5.79 -23.86
C PRO A 106 -1.74 -5.68 -25.34
N GLY A 107 -2.51 -6.34 -26.21
CA GLY A 107 -2.36 -6.22 -27.65
C GLY A 107 -2.74 -4.82 -28.14
N THR A 108 -2.41 -4.51 -29.40
CA THR A 108 -2.81 -3.26 -30.09
C THR A 108 -4.32 -3.04 -30.17
N ASP A 109 -5.09 -4.10 -29.91
CA ASP A 109 -6.55 -4.16 -30.00
C ASP A 109 -7.21 -3.86 -28.64
N ALA A 110 -6.41 -3.65 -27.59
CA ALA A 110 -6.92 -3.09 -26.35
C ALA A 110 -7.46 -1.68 -26.66
N PRO A 111 -8.69 -1.34 -26.21
CA PRO A 111 -9.24 -0.03 -26.50
C PRO A 111 -8.27 1.05 -26.05
N ASP A 112 -7.92 1.95 -26.98
CA ASP A 112 -7.24 3.19 -26.66
C ASP A 112 -8.12 3.92 -25.64
N PHE A 113 -7.55 4.24 -24.48
CA PHE A 113 -8.23 4.97 -23.41
C PHE A 113 -8.27 6.47 -23.73
#